data_AF-A0A8S1UYP6-F1
#
_entry.id   AF-A0A8S1UYP6-F1
#
_cell.length_a   1.000
_cell.length_b   1.000
_cell.length_c   1.000
_cell.angle_alpha   90.00
_cell.angle_beta   90.00
_cell.angle_gamma   90.00
#
_symmetry.space_group_name_H-M   'P 1'
#
loop_
_entity.id
_entity.type
_entity.pdbx_description
1 polymer ?
#
loop_
_entity_poly.entity_id
_entity_poly.type
_entity_poly.pdbx_seq_one_letter_code
_entity_poly.pdbx_strand_id
1 'polypeptide(L)'
;MYKFSSLRKPSVYFILGGPGSGKGTQCELLSKNLKFVHLSAGQLLRDAITSNSKHKITIENCINNGVIVPSHVTINLLDKAIFDNLSFDTFLIDGFPRNYENMQSWIDLMDHKINFKTKYDLKNIGKIKNKWKIR
;
A
#
# COMPACT_ATOMS: atom_id res chain seq x y z
N MET A 1 -11.17 21.79 -2.47
CA MET A 1 -12.52 21.40 -2.00
C MET A 1 -12.81 20.00 -2.54
N TYR A 2 -12.65 18.97 -1.71
CA TYR A 2 -12.84 17.58 -2.12
C TYR A 2 -14.34 17.27 -2.19
N LYS A 3 -14.83 16.84 -3.36
CA LYS A 3 -16.22 16.36 -3.53
C LYS A 3 -16.35 15.02 -2.79
N PHE A 4 -16.96 15.05 -1.61
CA PHE A 4 -17.38 13.85 -0.89
C PHE A 4 -18.55 13.19 -1.62
N SER A 5 -18.27 12.31 -2.59
CA SER A 5 -19.26 11.37 -3.10
C SER A 5 -19.23 10.09 -2.26
N SER A 6 -20.08 10.06 -1.23
CA SER A 6 -20.44 8.93 -0.37
C SER A 6 -19.40 8.44 0.67
N LEU A 7 -19.92 8.21 1.88
CA LEU A 7 -19.31 7.83 3.17
C LEU A 7 -18.49 6.52 3.21
N ARG A 8 -17.80 6.10 2.14
CA ARG A 8 -17.09 4.82 2.12
C ARG A 8 -15.57 5.02 2.25
N LYS A 9 -15.02 4.53 3.37
CA LYS A 9 -13.57 4.41 3.57
C LYS A 9 -12.99 3.41 2.54
N PRO A 10 -11.89 3.75 1.84
CA PRO A 10 -11.28 2.84 0.88
C PRO A 10 -10.74 1.59 1.56
N SER A 11 -10.83 0.44 0.88
CA SER A 11 -10.31 -0.84 1.39
C SER A 11 -8.84 -1.00 1.06
N VAL A 12 -8.01 -1.30 2.05
CA VAL A 12 -6.57 -1.51 1.87
C VAL A 12 -6.18 -2.94 2.23
N TYR A 13 -5.46 -3.59 1.32
CA TYR A 13 -4.91 -4.94 1.47
C TYR A 13 -3.39 -4.91 1.42
N PHE A 14 -2.74 -5.36 2.49
CA PHE A 14 -1.29 -5.61 2.46
C PHE A 14 -0.99 -6.94 1.78
N ILE A 15 -0.05 -6.90 0.84
CA ILE A 15 0.41 -8.03 0.05
C ILE A 15 1.81 -8.40 0.52
N LEU A 16 1.87 -9.43 1.35
CA LEU A 16 3.09 -9.86 2.04
C LEU A 16 3.68 -11.11 1.39
N GLY A 17 5.01 -11.19 1.41
CA GLY A 17 5.78 -12.31 0.87
C GLY A 17 7.24 -11.94 0.63
N GLY A 18 8.11 -12.94 0.55
CA GLY A 18 9.55 -12.74 0.37
C GLY A 18 9.94 -12.12 -0.98
N PRO A 19 11.20 -11.69 -1.15
CA PRO A 19 11.75 -11.32 -2.46
C PRO A 19 11.54 -12.45 -3.49
N GLY A 20 11.28 -12.10 -4.75
CA GLY A 20 11.06 -13.09 -5.82
C GLY A 20 9.72 -13.85 -5.78
N SER A 21 8.85 -13.63 -4.79
CA SER A 21 7.58 -14.35 -4.66
C SER A 21 6.48 -13.94 -5.65
N GLY A 22 6.79 -13.10 -6.65
CA GLY A 22 5.85 -12.68 -7.70
C GLY A 22 4.76 -11.68 -7.28
N LYS A 23 4.90 -10.99 -6.13
CA LYS A 23 3.85 -10.10 -5.60
C LYS A 23 3.46 -8.97 -6.54
N GLY A 24 4.45 -8.26 -7.07
CA GLY A 24 4.23 -7.17 -8.02
C GLY A 24 3.46 -7.66 -9.24
N THR A 25 3.90 -8.77 -9.84
CA THR A 25 3.21 -9.41 -10.98
C THR A 25 1.75 -9.75 -10.67
N GLN A 26 1.47 -10.32 -9.49
CA GLN A 26 0.09 -10.61 -9.08
C GLN A 26 -0.74 -9.34 -8.82
N CYS A 27 -0.14 -8.30 -8.22
CA CYS A 27 -0.82 -7.03 -7.99
C CYS A 27 -1.16 -6.31 -9.29
N GLU A 28 -0.26 -6.32 -10.27
CA GLU A 28 -0.50 -5.78 -11.61
C GLU A 28 -1.62 -6.55 -12.32
N LEU A 29 -1.61 -7.88 -12.27
CA LEU A 29 -2.68 -8.71 -12.84
C LEU A 29 -4.04 -8.44 -12.17
N LEU A 30 -4.07 -8.28 -10.85
CA LEU A 30 -5.29 -7.93 -10.13
C LEU A 30 -5.77 -6.52 -10.50
N SER A 31 -4.86 -5.55 -10.60
CA SER A 31 -5.22 -4.15 -10.93
C SER A 31 -5.73 -3.99 -12.36
N LYS A 32 -5.28 -4.83 -13.30
CA LYS A 32 -5.81 -4.86 -14.67
C LYS A 32 -7.21 -5.45 -14.77
N ASN A 33 -7.50 -6.49 -13.98
CA ASN A 33 -8.73 -7.27 -14.07
C ASN A 33 -9.81 -6.84 -13.08
N LEU A 34 -9.41 -6.19 -11.99
CA LEU A 34 -10.25 -5.68 -10.92
C LEU A 34 -9.97 -4.18 -10.81
N LYS A 35 -10.96 -3.35 -10.47
CA LYS A 35 -10.81 -1.90 -10.29
C LYS A 35 -9.99 -1.55 -9.03
N PHE A 36 -8.78 -2.08 -8.94
CA PHE A 36 -7.86 -1.95 -7.80
C PHE A 36 -6.65 -1.13 -8.20
N VAL A 37 -6.07 -0.43 -7.23
CA VAL A 37 -4.82 0.30 -7.39
C VAL A 37 -3.70 -0.44 -6.67
N HIS A 38 -2.63 -0.77 -7.38
CA HIS A 38 -1.41 -1.30 -6.77
C HIS A 38 -0.49 -0.15 -6.37
N LEU A 39 -0.12 -0.12 -5.09
CA LEU A 39 0.83 0.82 -4.51
C LEU A 39 2.05 0.06 -3.99
N SER A 40 3.21 0.34 -4.56
CA SER A 40 4.48 -0.21 -4.06
C SER A 40 5.18 0.77 -3.15
N ALA A 41 5.33 0.41 -1.87
CA ALA A 41 6.03 1.24 -0.90
C ALA A 41 7.47 1.52 -1.33
N GLY A 42 8.14 0.52 -1.91
CA GLY A 42 9.50 0.69 -2.44
C GLY A 42 9.56 1.66 -3.63
N GLN A 43 8.56 1.64 -4.51
CA GLN A 43 8.51 2.57 -5.64
C GLN A 43 8.21 4.00 -5.16
N LEU A 44 7.22 4.17 -4.29
CA LEU A 44 6.89 5.48 -3.71
C LEU A 44 8.08 6.12 -3.00
N LEU A 45 8.90 5.34 -2.29
CA LEU A 45 10.13 5.82 -1.67
C LEU A 45 11.17 6.26 -2.71
N ARG A 46 11.37 5.49 -3.79
CA ARG A 46 12.27 5.89 -4.89
C ARG A 46 11.78 7.14 -5.62
N ASP A 47 10.48 7.27 -5.83
CA ASP A 47 9.89 8.45 -6.47
C ASP A 47 9.99 9.70 -5.55
N ALA A 48 9.93 9.51 -4.24
CA ALA A 48 10.15 10.57 -3.26
C ALA A 48 11.61 11.08 -3.24
N ILE A 49 12.57 10.24 -3.66
CA ILE A 49 13.97 10.65 -3.88
C ILE A 49 14.09 11.52 -5.14
N THR A 50 13.53 11.05 -6.26
CA THR A 50 13.64 11.74 -7.56
C THR A 50 12.91 13.07 -7.58
N SER A 51 11.78 13.18 -6.87
CA SER A 51 11.00 14.42 -6.74
C SER A 51 11.58 15.46 -5.76
N ASN A 52 12.78 15.22 -5.22
CA ASN A 52 13.45 16.10 -4.26
C ASN A 52 12.58 16.43 -3.02
N SER A 53 11.89 15.42 -2.49
CA SER A 53 11.03 15.58 -1.31
C SER A 53 11.81 15.98 -0.06
N LYS A 54 11.13 16.56 0.94
CA LYS A 54 11.72 16.90 2.24
C LYS A 54 12.37 15.72 2.98
N HIS A 55 12.02 14.49 2.62
CA HIS A 55 12.56 13.26 3.21
C HIS A 55 13.64 12.60 2.35
N LYS A 56 14.02 13.20 1.22
CA LYS A 56 14.97 12.63 0.25
C LYS A 56 16.23 12.07 0.92
N ILE A 57 16.95 12.88 1.69
CA ILE A 57 18.21 12.49 2.34
C ILE A 57 17.99 11.30 3.28
N THR A 58 16.92 11.33 4.07
CA THR A 58 16.57 10.23 4.98
C THR A 58 16.28 8.94 4.21
N ILE A 59 15.49 9.03 3.14
CA ILE A 59 15.12 7.86 2.33
C ILE A 59 16.34 7.29 1.60
N GLU A 60 17.16 8.14 0.97
CA GLU A 60 18.40 7.75 0.29
C GLU A 60 19.34 7.01 1.26
N ASN A 61 19.59 7.58 2.44
CA ASN A 61 20.46 6.96 3.44
C ASN A 61 19.93 5.61 3.91
N CYS A 62 18.64 5.48 4.19
CA CYS A 62 18.06 4.20 4.60
C CYS A 62 18.16 3.16 3.49
N ILE A 63 17.80 3.50 2.25
CA ILE A 63 17.84 2.58 1.11
C ILE A 63 19.27 2.12 0.81
N ASN A 64 20.24 3.04 0.76
CA ASN A 64 21.63 2.73 0.45
C ASN A 64 22.27 1.81 1.49
N ASN A 65 21.87 1.94 2.76
CA ASN A 65 22.37 1.11 3.86
C ASN A 65 21.52 -0.15 4.12
N GLY A 66 20.47 -0.39 3.33
CA GLY A 66 19.56 -1.53 3.54
C GLY A 66 18.74 -1.45 4.83
N VAL A 67 18.62 -0.25 5.43
CA VAL A 67 17.88 0.00 6.66
C VAL A 67 16.43 0.35 6.35
N ILE A 68 15.51 -0.01 7.24
CA ILE A 68 14.09 0.32 7.11
C ILE A 68 13.90 1.83 7.26
N VAL A 69 13.21 2.44 6.29
CA VAL A 69 12.80 3.85 6.36
C VAL A 69 11.80 4.05 7.51
N PRO A 70 11.88 5.15 8.29
CA PRO A 70 10.94 5.42 9.36
C PRO A 70 9.47 5.28 8.93
N SER A 71 8.65 4.62 9.76
CA SER A 71 7.27 4.26 9.43
C SER A 71 6.45 5.45 8.92
N HIS A 72 6.53 6.59 9.63
CA HIS A 72 5.75 7.79 9.30
C HIS A 72 6.03 8.33 7.89
N VAL A 73 7.26 8.21 7.38
CA VAL A 73 7.62 8.65 6.02
C VAL A 73 6.89 7.79 5.00
N THR A 74 6.97 6.46 5.17
CA THR A 74 6.32 5.52 4.25
C THR A 74 4.80 5.63 4.31
N ILE A 75 4.23 5.78 5.52
CA ILE A 75 2.78 5.96 5.73
C ILE A 75 2.29 7.24 5.07
N ASN A 76 3.00 8.36 5.19
CA ASN A 76 2.62 9.63 4.55
C ASN A 76 2.59 9.52 3.02
N LEU A 77 3.55 8.80 2.42
CA LEU A 77 3.55 8.55 0.97
C LEU A 77 2.37 7.67 0.54
N LEU A 78 2.05 6.62 1.33
CA LEU A 78 0.91 5.75 1.08
C LEU A 78 -0.43 6.48 1.27
N ASP A 79 -0.58 7.28 2.32
CA ASP A 79 -1.74 8.12 2.59
C ASP A 79 -2.01 9.02 1.39
N LYS A 80 -1.02 9.81 0.97
CA LYS A 80 -1.13 10.66 -0.22
C LYS A 80 -1.52 9.86 -1.46
N ALA A 81 -0.85 8.74 -1.74
CA ALA A 81 -1.13 7.94 -2.92
C ALA A 81 -2.55 7.35 -2.95
N ILE A 82 -3.09 6.95 -1.79
CA ILE A 82 -4.48 6.48 -1.65
C ILE A 82 -5.45 7.64 -1.91
N PHE A 83 -5.24 8.77 -1.23
CA PHE A 83 -6.18 9.90 -1.26
C PHE A 83 -6.14 10.70 -2.57
N ASP A 84 -5.04 10.64 -3.32
CA ASP A 84 -4.95 11.16 -4.69
C ASP A 84 -5.67 10.26 -5.71
N ASN A 85 -6.03 9.03 -5.34
CA ASN A 85 -6.67 8.03 -6.20
C ASN A 85 -8.05 7.56 -5.68
N LEU A 86 -8.79 8.43 -4.98
CA LEU A 86 -10.13 8.10 -4.43
C LEU A 86 -11.22 7.81 -5.46
N SER A 87 -10.93 7.88 -6.77
CA SER A 87 -11.79 7.28 -7.79
C SER A 87 -11.84 5.75 -7.70
N PHE A 88 -10.97 5.13 -6.90
CA PHE A 88 -10.92 3.70 -6.62
C PHE A 88 -11.25 3.39 -5.15
N ASP A 89 -11.99 2.30 -4.95
CA ASP A 89 -12.43 1.86 -3.62
C ASP A 89 -11.46 0.85 -2.97
N THR A 90 -10.47 0.33 -3.69
CA THR A 90 -9.61 -0.77 -3.21
C THR A 90 -8.16 -0.61 -3.64
N PHE A 91 -7.25 -0.77 -2.67
CA PHE A 91 -5.82 -0.60 -2.82
C PHE A 91 -5.07 -1.85 -2.35
N LEU A 92 -4.09 -2.27 -3.15
CA LEU A 92 -3.15 -3.35 -2.85
C LEU A 92 -1.80 -2.72 -2.54
N ILE A 93 -1.30 -2.89 -1.32
CA ILE A 93 -0.01 -2.35 -0.91
C ILE A 93 1.00 -3.48 -0.81
N ASP A 94 2.11 -3.38 -1.54
CA ASP A 94 3.23 -4.30 -1.42
C ASP A 94 4.49 -3.61 -0.86
N GLY A 95 5.33 -4.40 -0.17
CA GLY A 95 6.56 -3.89 0.45
C GLY A 95 6.37 -3.11 1.76
N PHE A 96 5.15 -3.09 2.32
CA PHE A 96 4.79 -2.54 3.62
C PHE A 96 3.59 -3.33 4.20
N PRO A 97 3.48 -3.50 5.54
CA PRO A 97 4.48 -3.21 6.57
C PRO A 97 5.66 -4.18 6.49
N ARG A 98 6.86 -3.76 6.94
CA ARG A 98 8.07 -4.61 6.96
C ARG A 98 8.41 -5.18 8.33
N ASN A 99 7.88 -4.59 9.39
CA ASN A 99 8.04 -5.03 10.77
C ASN A 99 6.78 -4.69 11.59
N TYR A 100 6.76 -5.10 12.85
CA TYR A 100 5.64 -4.82 13.76
C TYR A 100 5.45 -3.32 14.01
N GLU A 101 6.53 -2.56 14.13
CA GLU A 101 6.49 -1.12 14.34
C GLU A 101 5.79 -0.36 13.19
N ASN A 102 6.04 -0.75 11.94
CA ASN A 102 5.34 -0.23 10.76
C ASN A 102 3.84 -0.51 10.85
N MET A 103 3.46 -1.73 11.27
CA MET A 103 2.08 -2.14 11.40
C MET A 103 1.36 -1.35 12.50
N GLN A 104 1.99 -1.17 13.66
CA GLN A 104 1.44 -0.37 14.75
C GLN A 104 1.25 1.08 14.33
N SER A 105 2.30 1.68 13.75
CA SER A 105 2.24 3.06 13.23
C SER A 105 1.11 3.23 12.20
N TRP A 106 0.87 2.22 11.37
CA TRP A 106 -0.23 2.25 10.40
C TRP A 106 -1.59 2.25 11.10
N ILE A 107 -1.81 1.37 12.07
CA ILE A 107 -3.07 1.33 12.83
C ILE A 107 -3.33 2.70 13.47
N ASP A 108 -2.34 3.26 14.16
CA ASP A 108 -2.47 4.52 14.88
C ASP A 108 -2.83 5.70 13.95
N LEU A 109 -2.27 5.71 12.73
CA LEU A 109 -2.40 6.85 11.80
C LEU A 109 -3.52 6.69 10.76
N MET A 110 -3.90 5.46 10.39
CA MET A 110 -4.73 5.19 9.21
C MET A 110 -6.07 4.51 9.52
N ASP A 111 -6.26 3.89 10.68
CA ASP A 111 -7.47 3.10 10.99
C ASP A 111 -8.77 3.92 10.91
N HIS A 112 -8.72 5.18 11.32
CA HIS A 112 -9.86 6.09 11.22
C HIS A 112 -10.14 6.57 9.78
N LYS A 113 -9.19 6.43 8.85
CA LYS A 113 -9.27 6.93 7.46
C LYS A 113 -9.69 5.88 6.45
N ILE A 114 -9.35 4.61 6.69
CA ILE A 114 -9.47 3.53 5.71
C ILE A 114 -10.13 2.28 6.31
N ASN A 115 -10.66 1.39 5.48
CA ASN A 115 -11.07 0.06 5.88
C ASN A 115 -9.90 -0.90 5.70
N PHE A 116 -9.20 -1.20 6.79
CA PHE A 116 -8.02 -2.03 6.73
C PHE A 116 -8.34 -3.53 6.77
N LYS A 117 -7.76 -4.32 5.85
CA LYS A 117 -7.90 -5.79 5.80
C LYS A 117 -6.54 -6.46 5.59
N THR A 118 -6.04 -7.18 6.59
CA THR A 118 -4.86 -8.04 6.41
C THR A 118 -5.20 -9.30 5.62
N LYS A 119 -4.50 -9.56 4.51
CA LYS A 119 -4.47 -10.88 3.88
C LYS A 119 -3.03 -11.32 3.65
N TYR A 120 -2.59 -12.22 4.52
CA TYR A 120 -1.34 -12.94 4.39
C TYR A 120 -1.56 -14.05 3.36
N ASP A 121 -0.69 -14.12 2.35
CA ASP A 121 -0.56 -15.19 1.35
C ASP A 121 -1.29 -15.01 0.00
N LEU A 122 -0.48 -14.65 -1.01
CA LEU A 122 -0.84 -14.60 -2.42
C LEU A 122 -1.22 -15.96 -3.01
N LYS A 123 -0.80 -17.09 -2.40
CA LYS A 123 -1.14 -18.44 -2.89
C LYS A 123 -2.64 -18.73 -2.87
N ASN A 124 -3.42 -17.96 -2.12
CA ASN A 124 -4.88 -18.13 -2.00
C ASN A 124 -5.70 -17.13 -2.83
N ILE A 125 -5.09 -16.27 -3.67
CA ILE A 125 -5.83 -15.31 -4.52
C ILE A 125 -6.74 -16.01 -5.55
N GLY A 126 -6.37 -17.20 -6.02
CA GLY A 126 -7.27 -18.03 -6.84
C GLY A 126 -8.58 -18.41 -6.12
N LYS A 127 -8.52 -18.68 -4.81
CA LYS A 127 -9.70 -18.99 -3.98
C LYS A 127 -10.49 -17.73 -3.60
N ILE A 128 -9.85 -16.57 -3.64
CA ILE A 128 -10.47 -15.25 -3.42
C ILE A 128 -11.43 -14.91 -4.58
N LYS A 129 -11.16 -15.27 -5.84
CA LYS A 129 -12.15 -15.08 -6.92
C LYS A 129 -13.54 -15.69 -6.58
N ASN A 130 -13.57 -16.84 -5.90
CA ASN A 130 -14.82 -17.50 -5.51
C ASN A 130 -15.47 -16.92 -4.24
N LYS A 131 -14.68 -16.35 -3.31
CA LYS A 131 -15.20 -15.75 -2.07
C LYS A 131 -15.72 -14.32 -2.26
N TRP A 132 -15.43 -13.70 -3.40
CA TRP A 132 -15.86 -12.35 -3.80
C TRP A 132 -16.95 -12.39 -4.87
N LYS A 133 -17.68 -13.50 -4.99
CA LYS A 133 -19.00 -13.47 -5.62
C LYS A 133 -19.86 -12.51 -4.83
N ILE A 134 -20.03 -11.35 -5.45
CA ILE A 134 -20.92 -10.24 -5.16
C ILE A 134 -22.25 -10.77 -4.55
N ARG A 135 -22.61 -10.26 -3.38
CA ARG A 135 -24.01 -9.96 -3.07
C ARG A 135 -24.17 -8.46 -3.20
#